data_AF-A0A0M0K6S0-F1
#
_entry.id   AF-A0A0M0K6S0-F1
#
_cell.length_a   1.000
_cell.length_b   1.000
_cell.length_c   1.000
_cell.angle_alpha   90.00
_cell.angle_beta   90.00
_cell.angle_gamma   90.00
#
_symmetry.space_group_name_H-M   'P 1'
#
loop_
_entity.id
_entity.type
_entity.pdbx_description
1 polymer ?
#
loop_
_entity_poly.entity_id
_entity_poly.type
_entity_poly.pdbx_seq_one_letter_code
_entity_poly.pdbx_strand_id
1 'polypeptide(L)'
;MLIVTYVNRVRVDFALAWVRHLTALKQPHHLVAALDGDALAALEAHGVATYLLNYSMLGGDDTGWGTQAFRKLGLVKVQMVLDLARTGVDTLTVDADAIILRDPLPYFRRYPQADVLMSSDHLNATNGYDDDGLESEDAFGSAFNIGFIFIRSRAVEFVQAWRDACFEHASSWDQQLFADVLRRDDGGEAGSASGPRTVRRTDRLVPMRFRTSVGMPVLAGVLPVALFASGHTYFVQRMAHRMRTTPYMVHATFQYGGSQGKRHRLREAMIWEDEPEYYTTRMLSYEADVPSELVYPAARATRRLHARRAGSTPDAPVCNQSQGEPMTVEDHFRLVNHQLRQLRNALALAQALGRVLILPRLVCGLDRWWAPHKGNIPGADTRLPLLECPADHVIDLEAMGKPEALLREHSILCNPRMPAAALREAAHERLPVRLPGVGWTFGSGEEGNGGTSGGGSSNDGEGMATRISDLLYRQGTHDELYAQAQHRRLAVAKLLGRLDQQYAKTAVLKVSGPLPDYRDLLGGEGRSGDAEDEDADTVVRAHAVRAPLRGSALAG
;
A
#
# COMPACT_ATOMS: atom_id res chain seq x y z
N MET A 1 -28.90 -16.96 0.22
CA MET A 1 -27.70 -16.27 -0.31
C MET A 1 -26.49 -17.08 0.10
N LEU A 2 -25.62 -17.42 -0.85
CA LEU A 2 -24.35 -18.08 -0.62
C LEU A 2 -23.22 -17.06 -0.85
N ILE A 3 -22.26 -16.96 0.08
CA ILE A 3 -21.08 -16.13 -0.09
C ILE A 3 -19.95 -17.00 -0.63
N VAL A 4 -19.39 -16.63 -1.78
CA VAL A 4 -18.40 -17.47 -2.47
C VAL A 4 -17.15 -16.69 -2.76
N THR A 5 -16.01 -17.29 -2.46
CA THR A 5 -14.69 -16.84 -2.93
C THR A 5 -13.98 -17.98 -3.65
N TYR A 6 -12.84 -17.68 -4.27
CA TYR A 6 -12.10 -18.64 -5.09
C TYR A 6 -10.60 -18.37 -4.98
N VAL A 7 -9.81 -19.44 -4.87
CA VAL A 7 -8.35 -19.35 -4.66
C VAL A 7 -7.59 -20.49 -5.33
N ASN A 8 -6.38 -20.20 -5.77
CA ASN A 8 -5.37 -21.21 -6.09
C ASN A 8 -4.48 -21.48 -4.87
N ARG A 9 -3.54 -22.42 -5.01
CA ARG A 9 -2.63 -22.85 -3.94
C ARG A 9 -1.91 -21.70 -3.25
N VAL A 10 -1.43 -20.71 -4.01
CA VAL A 10 -0.66 -19.56 -3.48
C VAL A 10 -1.53 -18.50 -2.78
N ARG A 11 -2.87 -18.66 -2.81
CA ARG A 11 -3.84 -17.76 -2.17
C ARG A 11 -4.70 -18.42 -1.10
N VAL A 12 -4.40 -19.66 -0.72
CA VAL A 12 -5.13 -20.36 0.35
C VAL A 12 -5.13 -19.54 1.64
N ASP A 13 -4.05 -18.85 1.96
CA ASP A 13 -3.96 -18.00 3.16
C ASP A 13 -4.98 -16.85 3.18
N PHE A 14 -5.27 -16.23 2.03
CA PHE A 14 -6.35 -15.25 1.91
C PHE A 14 -7.72 -15.88 2.17
N ALA A 15 -8.00 -17.07 1.62
CA ALA A 15 -9.24 -17.78 1.90
C ALA A 15 -9.36 -18.15 3.38
N LEU A 16 -8.28 -18.60 4.03
CA LEU A 16 -8.29 -18.91 5.46
C LEU A 16 -8.56 -17.67 6.31
N ALA A 17 -7.91 -16.54 6.00
CA ALA A 17 -8.19 -15.26 6.66
C ALA A 17 -9.66 -14.87 6.49
N TRP A 18 -10.19 -14.99 5.28
CA TRP A 18 -11.58 -14.69 4.96
C TRP A 18 -12.59 -15.58 5.71
N VAL A 19 -12.35 -16.90 5.75
CA VAL A 19 -13.19 -17.87 6.47
C VAL A 19 -13.18 -17.64 7.98
N ARG A 20 -12.03 -17.24 8.56
CA ARG A 20 -11.95 -16.88 10.00
C ARG A 20 -12.93 -15.76 10.36
N HIS A 21 -13.02 -14.71 9.54
CA HIS A 21 -13.98 -13.63 9.76
C HIS A 21 -15.43 -14.10 9.66
N LEU A 22 -15.77 -14.90 8.65
CA LEU A 22 -17.12 -15.43 8.51
C LEU A 22 -17.51 -16.39 9.65
N THR A 23 -16.54 -17.16 10.15
CA THR A 23 -16.72 -18.02 11.32
C THR A 23 -16.97 -17.18 12.57
N ALA A 24 -16.22 -16.10 12.78
CA ALA A 24 -16.43 -15.16 13.88
C ALA A 24 -17.80 -14.47 13.80
N LEU A 25 -18.29 -14.19 12.59
CA LEU A 25 -19.64 -13.67 12.32
C LEU A 25 -20.74 -14.75 12.43
N LYS A 26 -20.39 -16.02 12.67
CA LYS A 26 -21.31 -17.16 12.68
C LYS A 26 -22.11 -17.25 11.38
N GLN A 27 -21.47 -16.98 10.24
CA GLN A 27 -22.07 -17.02 8.91
C GLN A 27 -21.78 -18.38 8.24
N PRO A 28 -22.68 -19.38 8.32
CA PRO A 28 -22.43 -20.72 7.79
C PRO A 28 -22.59 -20.81 6.27
N HIS A 29 -23.16 -19.79 5.63
CA HIS A 29 -23.49 -19.80 4.20
C HIS A 29 -22.32 -19.33 3.35
N HIS A 30 -21.17 -19.99 3.46
CA HIS A 30 -19.98 -19.68 2.68
C HIS A 30 -19.36 -20.91 2.02
N LEU A 31 -18.70 -20.69 0.89
CA LEU A 31 -18.05 -21.73 0.09
C LEU A 31 -16.77 -21.16 -0.55
N VAL A 32 -15.71 -21.95 -0.57
CA VAL A 32 -14.45 -21.60 -1.25
C VAL A 32 -14.24 -22.50 -2.45
N ALA A 33 -14.24 -21.93 -3.66
CA ALA A 33 -13.89 -22.66 -4.87
C ALA A 33 -12.37 -22.80 -4.99
N ALA A 34 -11.87 -24.04 -4.92
CA ALA A 34 -10.47 -24.35 -5.15
C ALA A 34 -10.19 -24.42 -6.65
N LEU A 35 -9.24 -23.64 -7.14
CA LEU A 35 -8.88 -23.58 -8.56
C LEU A 35 -7.96 -24.74 -8.99
N ASP A 36 -7.33 -25.40 -8.02
CA ASP A 36 -6.41 -26.52 -8.22
C ASP A 36 -6.51 -27.53 -7.07
N GLY A 37 -5.97 -28.74 -7.27
CA GLY A 37 -6.05 -29.82 -6.30
C GLY A 37 -5.29 -29.56 -5.00
N ASP A 38 -4.20 -28.78 -5.06
CA ASP A 38 -3.41 -28.46 -3.87
C ASP A 38 -4.15 -27.46 -2.97
N ALA A 39 -4.85 -26.49 -3.57
CA ALA A 39 -5.76 -25.59 -2.87
C ALA A 39 -6.90 -26.36 -2.21
N LEU A 40 -7.50 -27.32 -2.95
CA LEU A 40 -8.57 -28.17 -2.42
C LEU A 40 -8.12 -28.92 -1.17
N ALA A 41 -7.02 -29.68 -1.28
CA ALA A 41 -6.48 -30.47 -0.18
C ALA A 41 -6.12 -29.60 1.03
N ALA A 42 -5.59 -28.40 0.79
CA ALA A 42 -5.25 -27.47 1.86
C ALA A 42 -6.48 -26.91 2.58
N LEU A 43 -7.54 -26.55 1.84
CA LEU A 43 -8.78 -26.06 2.41
C LEU A 43 -9.52 -27.16 3.19
N GLU A 44 -9.56 -28.38 2.66
CA GLU A 44 -10.13 -29.56 3.34
C GLU A 44 -9.40 -29.88 4.65
N ALA A 45 -8.06 -29.81 4.64
CA ALA A 45 -7.26 -30.01 5.85
C ALA A 45 -7.56 -28.98 6.96
N HIS A 46 -8.09 -27.81 6.60
CA HIS A 46 -8.53 -26.77 7.55
C HIS A 46 -10.04 -26.81 7.83
N GLY A 47 -10.76 -27.83 7.35
CA GLY A 47 -12.20 -27.97 7.56
C GLY A 47 -13.05 -26.91 6.86
N VAL A 48 -12.52 -26.28 5.81
CA VAL A 48 -13.23 -25.26 5.03
C VAL A 48 -14.18 -25.94 4.04
N ALA A 49 -15.43 -25.46 3.97
CA ALA A 49 -16.36 -25.89 2.92
C ALA A 49 -15.81 -25.48 1.55
N THR A 50 -15.44 -26.48 0.74
CA THR A 50 -14.75 -26.26 -0.54
C THR A 50 -15.18 -27.26 -1.61
N TYR A 51 -14.91 -26.93 -2.86
CA TYR A 51 -15.07 -27.81 -4.01
C TYR A 51 -14.04 -27.44 -5.08
N LEU A 52 -13.71 -28.42 -5.93
CA LEU A 52 -12.79 -28.19 -7.04
C LEU A 52 -13.53 -27.54 -8.21
N LEU A 53 -13.14 -26.31 -8.54
CA LEU A 53 -13.50 -25.65 -9.77
C LEU A 53 -12.46 -26.05 -10.83
N ASN A 54 -12.60 -27.27 -11.37
CA ASN A 54 -11.60 -27.91 -12.24
C ASN A 54 -11.43 -27.16 -13.57
N TYR A 55 -10.58 -26.15 -13.56
CA TYR A 55 -10.08 -25.46 -14.74
C TYR A 55 -8.57 -25.70 -14.83
N SER A 56 -8.19 -26.86 -15.38
CA SER A 56 -6.82 -27.33 -15.61
C SER A 56 -5.95 -26.44 -16.53
N MET A 57 -6.38 -25.22 -16.82
CA MET A 57 -5.76 -24.24 -17.72
C MET A 57 -5.06 -23.09 -16.98
N LEU A 58 -5.22 -22.99 -15.66
CA LEU A 58 -4.53 -22.02 -14.80
C LEU A 58 -3.35 -22.72 -14.14
N GLY A 59 -2.12 -22.33 -14.48
CA GLY A 59 -0.93 -22.80 -13.74
C GLY A 59 -1.00 -22.36 -12.28
N GLY A 60 -0.32 -23.09 -11.38
CA GLY A 60 -0.39 -22.87 -9.92
C GLY A 60 0.30 -21.60 -9.39
N ASP A 61 0.84 -20.75 -10.26
CA ASP A 61 1.64 -19.59 -9.88
C ASP A 61 0.80 -18.34 -9.56
N ASP A 62 1.42 -17.36 -8.91
CA ASP A 62 0.82 -16.04 -8.66
C ASP A 62 0.51 -15.36 -10.00
N THR A 63 -0.77 -15.08 -10.24
CA THR A 63 -1.19 -14.59 -11.55
C THR A 63 -0.85 -13.13 -11.79
N GLY A 64 -0.54 -12.31 -10.77
CA GLY A 64 -0.24 -10.87 -10.93
C GLY A 64 -1.38 -10.03 -11.56
N TRP A 65 -1.51 -8.76 -11.20
CA TRP A 65 -2.57 -7.92 -11.79
C TRP A 65 -2.30 -7.64 -13.28
N GLY A 66 -3.32 -7.78 -14.14
CA GLY A 66 -3.27 -7.40 -15.56
C GLY A 66 -2.62 -8.41 -16.53
N THR A 67 -2.08 -9.54 -16.04
CA THR A 67 -1.42 -10.57 -16.87
C THR A 67 -2.41 -11.43 -17.68
N GLN A 68 -1.89 -12.24 -18.60
CA GLN A 68 -2.72 -13.22 -19.34
C GLN A 68 -3.34 -14.28 -18.41
N ALA A 69 -2.63 -14.70 -17.35
CA ALA A 69 -3.14 -15.65 -16.38
C ALA A 69 -4.28 -15.04 -15.54
N PHE A 70 -4.16 -13.77 -15.16
CA PHE A 70 -5.23 -13.02 -14.48
C PHE A 70 -6.48 -12.87 -15.36
N ARG A 71 -6.32 -12.63 -16.67
CA ARG A 71 -7.47 -12.58 -17.60
C ARG A 71 -8.16 -13.94 -17.73
N LYS A 72 -7.40 -15.04 -17.73
CA LYS A 72 -7.97 -16.40 -17.68
C LYS A 72 -8.69 -16.70 -16.36
N LEU A 73 -8.23 -16.15 -15.24
CA LEU A 73 -8.92 -16.26 -13.95
C LEU A 73 -10.31 -15.61 -14.00
N GLY A 74 -10.45 -14.48 -14.70
CA GLY A 74 -11.75 -13.84 -14.97
C GLY A 74 -12.75 -14.77 -15.67
N LEU A 75 -12.28 -15.62 -16.59
CA LEU A 75 -13.13 -16.64 -17.25
C LEU A 75 -13.66 -17.69 -16.27
N VAL A 76 -12.82 -18.09 -15.31
CA VAL A 76 -13.18 -19.08 -14.30
C VAL A 76 -14.14 -18.49 -13.28
N LYS A 77 -13.91 -17.24 -12.86
CA LYS A 77 -14.81 -16.48 -11.99
C LYS A 77 -16.20 -16.38 -12.60
N VAL A 78 -16.31 -15.89 -13.83
CA VAL A 78 -17.63 -15.69 -14.45
C VAL A 78 -18.37 -17.00 -14.69
N GLN A 79 -17.66 -18.08 -15.01
CA GLN A 79 -18.26 -19.41 -15.13
C GLN A 79 -18.81 -19.89 -13.78
N MET A 80 -18.05 -19.75 -12.69
CA MET A 80 -18.52 -20.08 -11.34
C MET A 80 -19.80 -19.32 -10.99
N VAL A 81 -19.83 -18.01 -11.25
CA VAL A 81 -21.01 -17.17 -10.98
C VAL A 81 -22.23 -17.68 -11.78
N LEU A 82 -22.03 -18.04 -13.05
CA LEU A 82 -23.09 -18.59 -13.90
C LEU A 82 -23.61 -19.93 -13.38
N ASP A 83 -22.71 -20.85 -13.02
CA ASP A 83 -23.07 -22.18 -12.53
C ASP A 83 -23.89 -22.08 -11.24
N LEU A 84 -23.48 -21.19 -10.32
CA LEU A 84 -24.24 -20.93 -9.10
C LEU A 84 -25.58 -20.26 -9.39
N ALA A 85 -25.65 -19.27 -10.28
CA ALA A 85 -26.91 -18.61 -10.66
C ALA A 85 -27.93 -19.62 -11.23
N ARG A 86 -27.46 -20.60 -12.03
CA ARG A 86 -28.29 -21.68 -12.58
C ARG A 86 -28.87 -22.62 -11.52
N THR A 87 -28.29 -22.69 -10.33
CA THR A 87 -28.86 -23.48 -9.21
C THR A 87 -30.10 -22.84 -8.59
N GLY A 88 -30.40 -21.57 -8.93
CA GLY A 88 -31.47 -20.80 -8.28
C GLY A 88 -31.03 -20.11 -6.98
N VAL A 89 -29.77 -20.25 -6.56
CA VAL A 89 -29.23 -19.62 -5.35
C VAL A 89 -28.72 -18.22 -5.63
N ASP A 90 -29.16 -17.25 -4.82
CA ASP A 90 -28.58 -15.90 -4.81
C ASP A 90 -27.14 -15.94 -4.31
N THR A 91 -26.23 -15.27 -5.00
CA THR A 91 -24.80 -15.33 -4.68
C THR A 91 -24.25 -13.97 -4.34
N LEU A 92 -23.31 -13.95 -3.40
CA LEU A 92 -22.38 -12.86 -3.18
C LEU A 92 -20.98 -13.39 -3.51
N THR A 93 -20.45 -13.01 -4.67
CA THR A 93 -19.11 -13.41 -5.11
C THR A 93 -18.11 -12.35 -4.66
N VAL A 94 -17.06 -12.82 -3.99
CA VAL A 94 -16.09 -11.97 -3.30
C VAL A 94 -14.68 -12.43 -3.66
N ASP A 95 -13.82 -11.50 -4.09
CA ASP A 95 -12.40 -11.78 -4.27
C ASP A 95 -11.76 -12.09 -2.91
N ALA A 96 -10.75 -12.98 -2.87
CA ALA A 96 -10.22 -13.50 -1.60
C ALA A 96 -9.55 -12.42 -0.72
N ASP A 97 -9.20 -11.27 -1.29
CA ASP A 97 -8.66 -10.09 -0.63
C ASP A 97 -9.71 -9.01 -0.32
N ALA A 98 -11.00 -9.32 -0.47
CA ALA A 98 -12.13 -8.57 0.06
C ALA A 98 -12.68 -9.21 1.33
N ILE A 99 -12.16 -8.77 2.48
CA ILE A 99 -12.49 -9.34 3.79
C ILE A 99 -13.82 -8.77 4.29
N ILE A 100 -14.73 -9.66 4.69
CA ILE A 100 -16.05 -9.33 5.24
C ILE A 100 -15.94 -9.13 6.75
N LEU A 101 -16.29 -7.95 7.26
CA LEU A 101 -16.17 -7.59 8.67
C LEU A 101 -17.52 -7.54 9.41
N ARG A 102 -18.64 -7.52 8.68
CA ARG A 102 -20.00 -7.59 9.22
C ARG A 102 -20.85 -8.49 8.34
N ASP A 103 -21.86 -9.15 8.92
CA ASP A 103 -22.81 -9.95 8.13
C ASP A 103 -23.50 -9.05 7.09
N PRO A 104 -23.28 -9.28 5.78
CA PRO A 104 -23.85 -8.43 4.74
C PRO A 104 -25.33 -8.74 4.48
N LEU A 105 -25.83 -9.90 4.90
CA LEU A 105 -27.17 -10.37 4.53
C LEU A 105 -28.30 -9.39 4.92
N PRO A 106 -28.32 -8.77 6.12
CA PRO A 106 -29.32 -7.75 6.45
C PRO A 106 -29.30 -6.55 5.51
N TYR A 107 -28.12 -6.12 5.05
CA TYR A 107 -27.98 -5.01 4.10
C TYR A 107 -28.65 -5.34 2.77
N PHE A 108 -28.32 -6.52 2.21
CA PHE A 108 -28.83 -6.97 0.91
C PHE A 108 -30.35 -7.18 0.91
N ARG A 109 -30.93 -7.63 2.03
CA ARG A 109 -32.39 -7.81 2.18
C ARG A 109 -33.20 -6.51 2.04
N ARG A 110 -32.57 -5.34 2.18
CA ARG A 110 -33.23 -4.03 1.96
C ARG A 110 -33.59 -3.79 0.50
N TYR A 111 -32.99 -4.54 -0.44
CA TYR A 111 -33.15 -4.36 -1.89
C TYR A 111 -33.75 -5.61 -2.57
N PRO A 112 -35.00 -6.00 -2.24
CA PRO A 112 -35.64 -7.20 -2.79
C PRO A 112 -35.91 -7.12 -4.30
N GLN A 113 -35.75 -5.93 -4.91
CA GLN A 113 -35.89 -5.72 -6.35
C GLN A 113 -34.54 -5.70 -7.09
N ALA A 114 -33.40 -5.63 -6.40
CA ALA A 114 -32.08 -5.55 -7.04
C ALA A 114 -31.66 -6.89 -7.66
N ASP A 115 -31.40 -6.91 -8.96
CA ASP A 115 -30.89 -8.09 -9.64
C ASP A 115 -29.38 -8.23 -9.47
N VAL A 116 -28.69 -7.10 -9.47
CA VAL A 116 -27.24 -7.00 -9.34
C VAL A 116 -26.89 -5.85 -8.40
N LEU A 117 -26.04 -6.09 -7.41
CA LEU A 117 -25.41 -5.02 -6.63
C LEU A 117 -23.90 -5.21 -6.66
N MET A 118 -23.15 -4.14 -6.86
CA MET A 118 -21.70 -4.22 -7.08
C MET A 118 -20.97 -3.13 -6.31
N SER A 119 -19.72 -3.41 -5.90
CA SER A 119 -18.81 -2.36 -5.48
C SER A 119 -18.38 -1.46 -6.66
N SER A 120 -17.74 -0.33 -6.36
CA SER A 120 -17.14 0.54 -7.37
C SER A 120 -15.77 1.02 -6.93
N ASP A 121 -14.99 1.49 -7.90
CA ASP A 121 -13.74 2.23 -7.68
C ASP A 121 -14.00 3.74 -7.52
N HIS A 122 -15.26 4.13 -7.22
CA HIS A 122 -15.59 5.49 -6.86
C HIS A 122 -14.90 5.84 -5.53
N LEU A 123 -14.37 7.06 -5.42
CA LEU A 123 -13.54 7.45 -4.27
C LEU A 123 -14.22 8.44 -3.33
N ASN A 124 -15.49 8.76 -3.55
CA ASN A 124 -16.27 9.68 -2.75
C ASN A 124 -17.62 9.07 -2.36
N ALA A 125 -18.12 9.35 -1.16
CA ALA A 125 -19.47 8.96 -0.77
C ALA A 125 -20.47 9.96 -1.38
N THR A 126 -21.26 9.52 -2.37
CA THR A 126 -22.08 10.43 -3.20
C THR A 126 -23.21 11.12 -2.43
N ASN A 127 -23.65 10.51 -1.32
CA ASN A 127 -24.74 11.03 -0.48
C ASN A 127 -24.29 11.43 0.93
N GLY A 128 -22.97 11.63 1.12
CA GLY A 128 -22.38 11.91 2.43
C GLY A 128 -22.26 10.67 3.32
N TYR A 129 -21.75 10.88 4.53
CA TYR A 129 -21.37 9.80 5.46
C TYR A 129 -22.52 9.29 6.35
N ASP A 130 -23.63 10.03 6.44
CA ASP A 130 -24.80 9.66 7.25
C ASP A 130 -25.79 8.77 6.47
N ASP A 131 -25.61 8.63 5.16
CA ASP A 131 -26.44 7.79 4.29
C ASP A 131 -25.82 6.39 4.13
N ASP A 132 -26.55 5.36 4.52
CA ASP A 132 -26.11 3.97 4.47
C ASP A 132 -26.71 3.16 3.31
N GLY A 133 -27.46 3.79 2.40
CA GLY A 133 -28.03 3.13 1.24
C GLY A 133 -27.05 3.03 0.06
N LEU A 134 -27.55 2.68 -1.13
CA LEU A 134 -26.73 2.58 -2.35
C LEU A 134 -26.18 3.94 -2.76
N GLU A 135 -25.06 3.98 -3.50
CA GLU A 135 -24.59 5.24 -4.08
C GLU A 135 -25.62 5.84 -5.05
N SER A 136 -25.52 7.15 -5.30
CA SER A 136 -26.33 7.85 -6.30
C SER A 136 -25.96 7.37 -7.72
N GLU A 137 -26.73 7.84 -8.70
CA GLU A 137 -26.43 7.64 -10.13
C GLU A 137 -25.03 8.13 -10.52
N ASP A 138 -24.43 9.06 -9.76
CA ASP A 138 -23.08 9.59 -10.03
C ASP A 138 -22.02 8.49 -9.95
N ALA A 139 -22.19 7.51 -9.06
CA ALA A 139 -21.25 6.40 -8.93
C ALA A 139 -21.25 5.46 -10.16
N PHE A 140 -22.31 5.48 -10.98
CA PHE A 140 -22.37 4.70 -12.23
C PHE A 140 -21.46 5.27 -13.34
N GLY A 141 -21.00 6.52 -13.19
CA GLY A 141 -19.98 7.13 -14.05
C GLY A 141 -18.56 6.66 -13.74
N SER A 142 -18.34 6.02 -12.60
CA SER A 142 -17.04 5.44 -12.22
C SER A 142 -16.90 4.01 -12.72
N ALA A 143 -15.68 3.47 -12.63
CA ALA A 143 -15.47 2.05 -12.88
C ALA A 143 -16.19 1.22 -11.81
N PHE A 144 -16.99 0.25 -12.23
CA PHE A 144 -17.50 -0.78 -11.33
C PHE A 144 -16.36 -1.67 -10.91
N ASN A 145 -16.39 -2.13 -9.66
CA ASN A 145 -15.45 -3.11 -9.12
C ASN A 145 -16.20 -4.42 -8.89
N ILE A 146 -15.77 -5.50 -9.55
CA ILE A 146 -16.45 -6.80 -9.45
C ILE A 146 -15.83 -7.73 -8.41
N GLY A 147 -14.94 -7.24 -7.56
CA GLY A 147 -14.40 -8.03 -6.45
C GLY A 147 -15.39 -8.23 -5.31
N PHE A 148 -16.55 -7.56 -5.37
CA PHE A 148 -17.68 -7.80 -4.49
C PHE A 148 -18.99 -7.58 -5.26
N ILE A 149 -19.61 -8.67 -5.72
CA ILE A 149 -20.82 -8.64 -6.53
C ILE A 149 -21.90 -9.54 -5.94
N PHE A 150 -23.05 -8.97 -5.67
CA PHE A 150 -24.27 -9.71 -5.38
C PHE A 150 -25.07 -9.88 -6.66
N ILE A 151 -25.45 -11.12 -6.96
CA ILE A 151 -26.26 -11.49 -8.10
C ILE A 151 -27.42 -12.33 -7.60
N ARG A 152 -28.64 -11.86 -7.87
CA ARG A 152 -29.85 -12.66 -7.67
C ARG A 152 -29.92 -13.74 -8.74
N SER A 153 -30.33 -14.95 -8.38
CA SER A 153 -30.36 -16.07 -9.32
C SER A 153 -31.21 -15.82 -10.56
N ARG A 154 -32.28 -15.02 -10.44
CA ARG A 154 -33.12 -14.61 -11.59
C ARG A 154 -32.40 -13.75 -12.64
N ALA A 155 -31.22 -13.22 -12.33
CA ALA A 155 -30.38 -12.47 -13.27
C ALA A 155 -29.48 -13.38 -14.14
N VAL A 156 -29.74 -14.69 -14.15
CA VAL A 156 -28.91 -15.70 -14.87
C VAL A 156 -28.68 -15.38 -16.34
N GLU A 157 -29.65 -14.79 -17.05
CA GLU A 157 -29.47 -14.39 -18.46
C GLU A 157 -28.40 -13.32 -18.64
N PHE A 158 -28.31 -12.36 -17.71
CA PHE A 158 -27.24 -11.36 -17.71
C PHE A 158 -25.89 -12.00 -17.42
N VAL A 159 -25.82 -12.92 -16.45
CA VAL A 159 -24.57 -13.63 -16.14
C VAL A 159 -24.11 -14.47 -17.32
N GLN A 160 -25.04 -15.11 -18.04
CA GLN A 160 -24.75 -15.85 -19.26
C GLN A 160 -24.14 -14.93 -20.33
N ALA A 161 -24.77 -13.78 -20.59
CA ALA A 161 -24.24 -12.81 -21.56
C ALA A 161 -22.87 -12.25 -21.16
N TRP A 162 -22.65 -11.98 -19.87
CA TRP A 162 -21.35 -11.58 -19.35
C TRP A 162 -20.30 -12.69 -19.54
N ARG A 163 -20.64 -13.94 -19.22
CA ARG A 163 -19.79 -15.10 -19.47
C ARG A 163 -19.44 -15.18 -20.95
N ASP A 164 -20.41 -15.10 -21.84
CA ASP A 164 -20.18 -15.26 -23.28
C ASP A 164 -19.27 -14.14 -23.82
N ALA A 165 -19.49 -12.89 -23.39
CA ALA A 165 -18.59 -11.78 -23.71
C ALA A 165 -17.15 -12.01 -23.20
N CYS A 166 -16.99 -12.57 -22.00
CA CYS A 166 -15.69 -12.95 -21.45
C CYS A 166 -14.99 -14.02 -22.30
N PHE A 167 -15.70 -15.05 -22.75
CA PHE A 167 -15.12 -16.11 -23.57
C PHE A 167 -14.83 -15.63 -25.00
N GLU A 168 -15.67 -14.77 -25.58
CA GLU A 168 -15.45 -14.16 -26.89
C GLU A 168 -14.26 -13.19 -26.87
N HIS A 169 -14.12 -12.42 -25.79
CA HIS A 169 -13.05 -11.44 -25.60
C HIS A 169 -12.11 -11.86 -24.47
N ALA A 170 -11.55 -13.06 -24.54
CA ALA A 170 -10.72 -13.65 -23.49
C ALA A 170 -9.46 -12.85 -23.10
N SER A 171 -9.06 -11.87 -23.91
CA SER A 171 -7.96 -10.94 -23.61
C SER A 171 -8.41 -9.66 -22.90
N SER A 172 -9.70 -9.39 -22.83
CA SER A 172 -10.27 -8.21 -22.17
C SER A 172 -10.46 -8.47 -20.67
N TRP A 173 -10.55 -7.40 -19.90
CA TRP A 173 -10.76 -7.50 -18.47
C TRP A 173 -12.24 -7.80 -18.17
N ASP A 174 -12.50 -8.84 -17.37
CA ASP A 174 -13.84 -9.29 -16.99
C ASP A 174 -14.69 -8.19 -16.35
N GLN A 175 -14.09 -7.33 -15.54
CA GLN A 175 -14.74 -6.15 -14.95
C GLN A 175 -15.24 -5.15 -15.99
N GLN A 176 -14.45 -4.91 -17.04
CA GLN A 176 -14.85 -4.04 -18.14
C GLN A 176 -15.99 -4.67 -18.92
N LEU A 177 -15.89 -5.96 -19.23
CA LEU A 177 -16.92 -6.70 -19.96
C LEU A 177 -18.23 -6.80 -19.18
N PHE A 178 -18.17 -6.94 -17.86
CA PHE A 178 -19.34 -6.88 -16.98
C PHE A 178 -20.07 -5.54 -17.15
N ALA A 179 -19.33 -4.43 -17.06
CA ALA A 179 -19.90 -3.09 -17.19
C ALA A 179 -20.45 -2.84 -18.59
N ASP A 180 -19.74 -3.31 -19.62
CA ASP A 180 -20.15 -3.24 -21.01
C ASP A 180 -21.46 -4.00 -21.24
N VAL A 181 -21.56 -5.27 -20.85
CA VAL A 181 -22.77 -6.07 -21.02
C VAL A 181 -23.94 -5.44 -20.27
N LEU A 182 -23.72 -4.95 -19.05
CA LEU A 182 -24.75 -4.29 -18.26
C LEU A 182 -25.26 -3.01 -18.96
N ARG A 183 -24.39 -2.30 -19.66
CA ARG A 183 -24.69 -1.04 -20.38
C ARG A 183 -25.04 -1.24 -21.87
N ARG A 184 -25.01 -2.44 -22.41
CA ARG A 184 -25.37 -2.72 -23.81
C ARG A 184 -26.87 -2.95 -23.94
N ASP A 185 -27.46 -2.41 -25.00
CA ASP A 185 -28.77 -2.83 -25.49
C ASP A 185 -28.55 -4.05 -26.40
N ASP A 186 -29.41 -5.05 -26.31
CA ASP A 186 -29.38 -6.37 -26.99
C ASP A 186 -29.58 -6.30 -28.53
N GLY A 187 -29.31 -5.14 -29.15
CA GLY A 187 -29.45 -4.92 -30.59
C GLY A 187 -28.79 -3.66 -31.18
N GLY A 188 -27.77 -3.07 -30.54
CA GLY A 188 -27.10 -1.86 -31.05
C GLY A 188 -25.58 -1.99 -31.11
N GLU A 189 -24.97 -1.55 -32.22
CA GLU A 189 -23.51 -1.47 -32.39
C GLU A 189 -22.82 -0.81 -31.18
N ALA A 190 -21.66 -1.35 -30.80
CA ALA A 190 -20.79 -0.79 -29.80
C ALA A 190 -20.36 0.63 -30.21
N GLY A 191 -20.98 1.66 -29.62
CA GLY A 191 -20.59 3.05 -29.91
C GLY A 191 -21.46 4.18 -29.36
N SER A 192 -22.72 3.94 -28.97
CA SER A 192 -23.57 5.02 -28.43
C SER A 192 -23.57 5.04 -26.90
N ALA A 193 -22.50 5.60 -26.33
CA ALA A 193 -22.45 5.95 -24.92
C ALA A 193 -23.38 7.14 -24.62
N SER A 194 -24.64 6.85 -24.34
CA SER A 194 -25.51 7.75 -23.57
C SER A 194 -25.81 7.07 -22.23
N GLY A 195 -25.78 7.82 -21.12
CA GLY A 195 -25.87 7.26 -19.76
C GLY A 195 -27.14 6.42 -19.49
N PRO A 196 -27.24 5.80 -18.30
CA PRO A 196 -28.45 5.09 -17.88
C PRO A 196 -29.69 5.99 -17.99
N ARG A 197 -30.83 5.43 -18.38
CA ARG A 197 -32.12 6.15 -18.38
C ARG A 197 -32.44 6.53 -16.94
N THR A 198 -32.45 7.83 -16.65
CA THR A 198 -32.68 8.45 -15.35
C THR A 198 -34.12 8.27 -14.89
N VAL A 199 -34.44 7.07 -14.38
CA VAL A 199 -35.63 6.88 -13.54
C VAL A 199 -35.16 7.02 -12.10
N ARG A 200 -35.37 8.20 -11.51
CA ARG A 200 -35.08 8.43 -10.09
C ARG A 200 -35.96 7.54 -9.22
N ARG A 201 -35.41 6.42 -8.76
CA ARG A 201 -36.05 5.51 -7.79
C ARG A 201 -35.61 5.86 -6.37
N THR A 202 -36.52 5.71 -5.41
CA THR A 202 -36.22 5.92 -3.98
C THR A 202 -35.23 4.91 -3.42
N ASP A 203 -35.16 3.72 -4.03
CA ASP A 203 -34.22 2.67 -3.68
C ASP A 203 -32.84 2.80 -4.37
N ARG A 204 -32.65 3.83 -5.21
CA ARG A 204 -31.41 4.08 -6.00
C ARG A 204 -30.97 2.91 -6.89
N LEU A 205 -31.88 1.98 -7.17
CA LEU A 205 -31.66 1.01 -8.24
C LEU A 205 -31.82 1.71 -9.59
N VAL A 206 -31.02 1.32 -10.56
CA VAL A 206 -31.05 1.88 -11.90
C VAL A 206 -31.39 0.77 -12.89
N PRO A 207 -32.41 0.95 -13.74
CA PRO A 207 -32.70 0.00 -14.81
C PRO A 207 -31.62 0.08 -15.88
N MET A 208 -30.87 -1.00 -16.01
CA MET A 208 -29.77 -1.13 -16.95
C MET A 208 -30.29 -1.34 -18.37
N ARG A 209 -29.38 -1.18 -19.34
CA ARG A 209 -29.71 -1.28 -20.77
C ARG A 209 -29.94 -2.73 -21.20
N PHE A 210 -29.19 -3.66 -20.61
CA PHE A 210 -29.38 -5.10 -20.86
C PHE A 210 -30.84 -5.52 -20.65
N ARG A 211 -31.44 -6.13 -21.68
CA ARG A 211 -32.76 -6.76 -21.58
C ARG A 211 -32.63 -8.27 -21.53
N THR A 212 -33.43 -8.85 -20.65
CA THR A 212 -33.74 -10.28 -20.67
C THR A 212 -34.55 -10.64 -21.91
N SER A 213 -34.63 -11.93 -22.20
CA SER A 213 -35.44 -12.53 -23.26
C SER A 213 -36.92 -12.12 -23.23
N VAL A 214 -37.43 -11.73 -22.05
CA VAL A 214 -38.80 -11.23 -21.84
C VAL A 214 -38.91 -9.69 -21.87
N GLY A 215 -37.85 -8.99 -22.29
CA GLY A 215 -37.82 -7.53 -22.45
C GLY A 215 -37.64 -6.74 -21.15
N MET A 216 -37.46 -7.41 -20.01
CA MET A 216 -37.28 -6.76 -18.72
C MET A 216 -35.82 -6.33 -18.51
N PRO A 217 -35.56 -5.10 -18.01
CA PRO A 217 -34.22 -4.64 -17.71
C PRO A 217 -33.69 -5.28 -16.42
N VAL A 218 -32.37 -5.43 -16.33
CA VAL A 218 -31.68 -5.74 -15.07
C VAL A 218 -31.68 -4.52 -14.16
N LEU A 219 -32.14 -4.65 -12.92
CA LEU A 219 -32.06 -3.59 -11.90
C LEU A 219 -30.73 -3.70 -11.15
N ALA A 220 -29.87 -2.70 -11.33
CA ALA A 220 -28.54 -2.65 -10.74
C ALA A 220 -28.40 -1.56 -9.69
N GLY A 221 -27.48 -1.73 -8.75
CA GLY A 221 -27.13 -0.73 -7.73
C GLY A 221 -25.64 -0.75 -7.40
N VAL A 222 -25.10 0.41 -7.04
CA VAL A 222 -23.71 0.54 -6.58
C VAL A 222 -23.68 0.61 -5.06
N LEU A 223 -22.89 -0.26 -4.44
CA LEU A 223 -22.74 -0.34 -2.99
C LEU A 223 -21.98 0.89 -2.46
N PRO A 224 -22.35 1.41 -1.27
CA PRO A 224 -21.74 2.60 -0.69
C PRO A 224 -20.26 2.38 -0.38
N VAL A 225 -19.38 3.20 -0.95
CA VAL A 225 -17.92 3.02 -0.91
C VAL A 225 -17.31 3.22 0.48
N ALA A 226 -18.09 3.78 1.40
CA ALA A 226 -17.71 3.94 2.79
C ALA A 226 -18.03 2.69 3.64
N LEU A 227 -19.01 1.86 3.23
CA LEU A 227 -19.39 0.61 3.93
C LEU A 227 -18.95 -0.66 3.19
N PHE A 228 -18.72 -0.59 1.88
CA PHE A 228 -18.13 -1.63 1.05
C PHE A 228 -16.86 -1.06 0.44
N ALA A 229 -15.83 -0.97 1.29
CA ALA A 229 -14.72 -0.08 1.08
C ALA A 229 -13.66 -0.68 0.16
N SER A 230 -13.20 0.13 -0.80
CA SER A 230 -11.97 -0.15 -1.54
C SER A 230 -10.76 0.13 -0.64
N GLY A 231 -9.57 -0.28 -1.06
CA GLY A 231 -8.40 -0.06 -0.21
C GLY A 231 -8.05 1.42 -0.12
N HIS A 232 -8.41 2.22 -1.11
CA HIS A 232 -8.25 3.67 -1.02
C HIS A 232 -9.22 4.28 0.00
N THR A 233 -10.52 3.95 -0.07
CA THR A 233 -11.52 4.54 0.84
C THR A 233 -11.32 4.09 2.28
N TYR A 234 -10.82 2.86 2.49
CA TYR A 234 -10.53 2.33 3.82
C TYR A 234 -9.18 2.76 4.37
N PHE A 235 -8.07 2.44 3.68
CA PHE A 235 -6.72 2.61 4.24
C PHE A 235 -6.14 4.02 4.05
N VAL A 236 -6.49 4.73 2.98
CA VAL A 236 -5.94 6.06 2.67
C VAL A 236 -6.86 7.17 3.18
N GLN A 237 -8.13 7.15 2.73
CA GLN A 237 -9.11 8.17 3.11
C GLN A 237 -9.67 7.97 4.52
N ARG A 238 -9.60 6.74 5.04
CA ARG A 238 -10.06 6.37 6.39
C ARG A 238 -11.54 6.65 6.60
N MET A 239 -12.36 6.42 5.58
CA MET A 239 -13.79 6.72 5.63
C MET A 239 -14.49 6.01 6.79
N ALA A 240 -14.17 4.75 7.06
CA ALA A 240 -14.69 4.01 8.22
C ALA A 240 -14.44 4.73 9.56
N HIS A 241 -13.26 5.32 9.75
CA HIS A 241 -12.95 6.11 10.94
C HIS A 241 -13.74 7.42 10.99
N ARG A 242 -13.93 8.09 9.84
CA ARG A 242 -14.74 9.32 9.75
C ARG A 242 -16.21 9.04 10.09
N MET A 243 -16.73 7.90 9.62
CA MET A 243 -18.09 7.41 9.88
C MET A 243 -18.27 6.77 11.26
N ARG A 244 -17.17 6.51 11.99
CA ARG A 244 -17.17 5.81 13.29
C ARG A 244 -17.92 4.47 13.24
N THR A 245 -17.77 3.75 12.12
CA THR A 245 -18.44 2.47 11.91
C THR A 245 -17.49 1.47 11.28
N THR A 246 -17.74 0.20 11.55
CA THR A 246 -17.05 -0.89 10.84
C THR A 246 -17.76 -1.10 9.50
N PRO A 247 -17.04 -1.10 8.36
CA PRO A 247 -17.65 -1.40 7.07
C PRO A 247 -18.11 -2.86 7.02
N TYR A 248 -18.99 -3.22 6.08
CA TYR A 248 -19.31 -4.62 5.80
C TYR A 248 -18.13 -5.35 5.17
N MET A 249 -17.33 -4.65 4.36
CA MET A 249 -16.25 -5.25 3.61
C MET A 249 -15.10 -4.26 3.40
N VAL A 250 -13.88 -4.79 3.37
CA VAL A 250 -12.66 -4.08 2.98
C VAL A 250 -11.95 -4.86 1.89
N HIS A 251 -11.88 -4.28 0.69
CA HIS A 251 -11.18 -4.84 -0.47
C HIS A 251 -9.78 -4.25 -0.54
N ALA A 252 -8.73 -5.07 -0.56
CA ALA A 252 -7.34 -4.61 -0.65
C ALA A 252 -6.94 -4.15 -2.08
N THR A 253 -7.80 -3.36 -2.74
CA THR A 253 -7.53 -2.66 -4.00
C THR A 253 -6.82 -1.32 -3.77
N PHE A 254 -6.39 -0.64 -4.83
CA PHE A 254 -5.61 0.60 -4.70
C PHE A 254 -4.34 0.43 -3.85
N GLN A 255 -3.74 -0.76 -3.95
CA GLN A 255 -2.47 -1.13 -3.33
C GLN A 255 -1.39 -1.24 -4.41
N TYR A 256 -0.12 -1.12 -4.02
CA TYR A 256 1.02 -1.05 -4.94
C TYR A 256 2.10 -2.11 -4.70
N GLY A 257 1.94 -2.99 -3.70
CA GLY A 257 2.95 -4.00 -3.33
C GLY A 257 2.56 -5.45 -3.65
N GLY A 258 1.81 -5.69 -4.74
CA GLY A 258 1.22 -6.99 -5.03
C GLY A 258 0.49 -7.60 -3.83
N SER A 259 0.54 -8.93 -3.71
CA SER A 259 -0.12 -9.64 -2.60
C SER A 259 0.57 -9.48 -1.26
N GLN A 260 1.84 -9.12 -1.26
CA GLN A 260 2.55 -8.77 -0.02
C GLN A 260 2.05 -7.45 0.56
N GLY A 261 1.84 -6.45 -0.29
CA GLY A 261 1.20 -5.18 0.08
C GLY A 261 -0.22 -5.38 0.59
N LYS A 262 -1.02 -6.25 -0.06
CA LYS A 262 -2.37 -6.58 0.40
C LYS A 262 -2.36 -7.17 1.82
N ARG A 263 -1.51 -8.17 2.07
CA ARG A 263 -1.33 -8.76 3.41
C ARG A 263 -0.90 -7.71 4.43
N HIS A 264 0.10 -6.90 4.09
CA HIS A 264 0.58 -5.85 4.98
C HIS A 264 -0.51 -4.83 5.33
N ARG A 265 -1.33 -4.40 4.37
CA ARG A 265 -2.49 -3.50 4.63
C ARG A 265 -3.49 -4.12 5.60
N LEU A 266 -3.85 -5.39 5.36
CA LEU A 266 -4.81 -6.10 6.20
C LEU A 266 -4.26 -6.35 7.60
N ARG A 267 -2.97 -6.68 7.75
CA ARG A 267 -2.29 -6.78 9.04
C ARG A 267 -2.21 -5.44 9.76
N GLU A 268 -1.92 -4.37 9.04
CA GLU A 268 -1.80 -3.01 9.60
C GLU A 268 -3.15 -2.54 10.16
N ALA A 269 -4.24 -2.89 9.49
CA ALA A 269 -5.60 -2.68 10.00
C ALA A 269 -6.07 -3.72 11.02
N MET A 270 -5.22 -4.69 11.40
CA MET A 270 -5.52 -5.80 12.32
C MET A 270 -6.66 -6.73 11.85
N ILE A 271 -6.99 -6.67 10.56
CA ILE A 271 -7.98 -7.52 9.90
C ILE A 271 -7.36 -8.90 9.62
N TRP A 272 -6.08 -8.96 9.27
CA TRP A 272 -5.40 -10.23 9.06
C TRP A 272 -5.02 -10.88 10.39
N GLU A 273 -5.29 -12.18 10.52
CA GLU A 273 -4.92 -12.98 11.68
C GLU A 273 -3.80 -13.94 11.31
N ASP A 274 -2.61 -13.73 11.87
CA ASP A 274 -1.48 -14.64 11.74
C ASP A 274 -1.46 -15.67 12.87
N GLU A 275 -0.61 -16.69 12.72
CA GLU A 275 -0.31 -17.65 13.79
C GLU A 275 0.43 -16.99 14.97
N PRO A 276 0.36 -17.56 16.18
CA PRO A 276 0.95 -16.96 17.39
C PRO A 276 2.42 -16.54 17.26
N GLU A 277 3.21 -17.29 16.49
CA GLU A 277 4.64 -17.04 16.28
C GLU A 277 4.91 -15.65 15.67
N TYR A 278 3.98 -15.14 14.86
CA TYR A 278 4.07 -13.81 14.26
C TYR A 278 4.15 -12.71 15.31
N TYR A 279 3.41 -12.87 16.42
CA TYR A 279 3.28 -11.92 17.52
C TYR A 279 4.33 -12.11 18.63
N THR A 280 5.03 -13.25 18.67
CA THR A 280 6.03 -13.57 19.70
C THR A 280 7.48 -13.43 19.23
N THR A 281 7.71 -13.06 17.97
CA THR A 281 9.06 -12.85 17.43
C THR A 281 9.76 -11.70 18.16
N ARG A 282 11.11 -11.74 18.26
CA ARG A 282 11.90 -10.61 18.79
C ARG A 282 11.82 -9.42 17.83
N MET A 283 11.35 -8.29 18.33
CA MET A 283 11.09 -7.08 17.55
C MET A 283 12.00 -5.92 18.00
N LEU A 284 12.22 -4.98 17.08
CA LEU A 284 12.84 -3.69 17.32
C LEU A 284 11.85 -2.59 16.89
N SER A 285 11.53 -1.67 17.79
CA SER A 285 10.73 -0.48 17.49
C SER A 285 11.65 0.73 17.41
N TYR A 286 11.54 1.51 16.33
CA TYR A 286 12.32 2.72 16.13
C TYR A 286 11.42 3.95 16.06
N GLU A 287 11.78 4.97 16.82
CA GLU A 287 11.12 6.28 16.77
C GLU A 287 11.82 7.17 15.73
N ALA A 288 11.23 7.25 14.54
CA ALA A 288 11.76 8.05 13.44
C ALA A 288 11.63 9.55 13.72
N ASP A 289 12.67 10.30 13.39
CA ASP A 289 12.63 11.76 13.35
C ASP A 289 11.84 12.20 12.10
N VAL A 290 10.76 12.94 12.30
CA VAL A 290 9.95 13.48 11.20
C VAL A 290 9.69 14.96 11.51
N PRO A 291 10.64 15.84 11.16
CA PRO A 291 10.54 17.26 11.46
C PRO A 291 9.28 17.89 10.87
N SER A 292 8.57 18.69 11.67
CA SER A 292 7.29 19.30 11.27
C SER A 292 7.40 20.20 10.04
N GLU A 293 8.57 20.79 9.79
CA GLU A 293 8.89 21.60 8.63
C GLU A 293 9.00 20.79 7.32
N LEU A 294 9.25 19.48 7.39
CA LEU A 294 9.19 18.58 6.24
C LEU A 294 7.75 18.15 5.96
N VAL A 295 6.94 17.99 7.00
CA VAL A 295 5.52 17.64 6.89
C VAL A 295 4.67 18.83 6.42
N TYR A 296 5.02 20.03 6.88
CA TYR A 296 4.29 21.27 6.62
C TYR A 296 5.25 22.36 6.08
N PRO A 297 5.73 22.25 4.83
CA PRO A 297 6.69 23.20 4.25
C PRO A 297 6.14 24.64 4.16
N ALA A 298 4.82 24.80 4.03
CA ALA A 298 4.13 26.08 4.14
C ALA A 298 4.47 26.86 5.44
N ALA A 299 4.59 26.15 6.57
CA ALA A 299 4.95 26.75 7.87
C ALA A 299 6.41 27.23 7.90
N ARG A 300 7.28 26.71 7.03
CA ARG A 300 8.68 27.14 6.87
C ARG A 300 8.78 28.52 6.22
N ALA A 301 7.90 28.83 5.27
CA ALA A 301 7.87 30.13 4.58
C ALA A 301 7.42 31.26 5.51
N THR A 302 6.39 31.04 6.33
CA THR A 302 5.89 32.03 7.30
C THR A 302 6.90 32.31 8.42
N ARG A 303 7.61 31.27 8.92
CA ARG A 303 8.69 31.41 9.91
C ARG A 303 9.88 32.22 9.38
N ARG A 304 10.29 32.00 8.11
CA ARG A 304 11.36 32.78 7.47
C ARG A 304 10.95 34.23 7.23
N LEU A 305 9.69 34.50 6.89
CA LEU A 305 9.17 35.86 6.78
C LEU A 305 9.11 36.59 8.13
N HIS A 306 8.73 35.89 9.22
CA HIS A 306 8.68 36.47 10.56
C HIS A 306 10.08 36.70 11.13
N ALA A 307 11.02 35.77 10.92
CA ALA A 307 12.43 35.94 11.32
C ALA A 307 13.13 37.09 10.58
N ARG A 308 12.68 37.43 9.36
CA ARG A 308 13.14 38.63 8.63
C ARG A 308 12.45 39.93 9.07
N ARG A 309 11.38 39.88 9.88
CA ARG A 309 10.55 41.05 10.24
C ARG A 309 10.51 41.41 11.72
N ALA A 310 11.17 40.69 12.61
CA ALA A 310 11.08 40.95 14.05
C ALA A 310 12.40 40.54 14.75
N GLY A 311 13.13 41.38 15.49
CA GLY A 311 12.84 42.75 15.96
C GLY A 311 11.79 42.85 17.06
N SER A 312 10.94 41.84 17.24
CA SER A 312 9.87 41.84 18.23
C SER A 312 9.56 40.41 18.72
N THR A 313 9.09 40.35 19.96
CA THR A 313 9.11 39.20 20.88
C THR A 313 8.24 38.00 20.45
N PRO A 314 8.59 36.77 20.88
CA PRO A 314 7.96 35.54 20.44
C PRO A 314 6.82 35.11 21.38
N ASP A 315 5.65 35.74 21.30
CA ASP A 315 4.47 35.29 22.09
C ASP A 315 3.20 35.26 21.24
N ALA A 316 3.02 34.16 20.48
CA ALA A 316 1.71 33.58 20.14
C ALA A 316 1.88 32.26 19.34
N PRO A 317 1.11 31.19 19.65
CA PRO A 317 1.02 30.02 18.79
C PRO A 317 0.23 30.39 17.53
N VAL A 318 0.91 30.46 16.39
CA VAL A 318 0.26 30.68 15.08
C VAL A 318 -0.41 29.39 14.64
N CYS A 319 -1.66 29.19 15.06
CA CYS A 319 -2.59 28.25 14.43
C CYS A 319 -3.18 28.90 13.17
N ASN A 320 -2.38 29.08 12.11
CA ASN A 320 -2.89 29.51 10.81
C ASN A 320 -2.91 28.34 9.84
N GLN A 321 -4.07 27.66 9.78
CA GLN A 321 -4.48 26.79 8.67
C GLN A 321 -4.84 27.62 7.41
N SER A 322 -4.10 28.69 7.13
CA SER A 322 -4.39 29.60 6.01
C SER A 322 -3.22 29.63 5.03
N GLN A 323 -3.43 28.97 3.89
CA GLN A 323 -2.85 29.29 2.58
C GLN A 323 -1.34 29.52 2.53
N GLY A 324 -0.56 28.54 2.97
CA GLY A 324 0.78 28.37 2.40
C GLY A 324 0.72 27.54 1.12
N GLU A 325 1.74 27.64 0.28
CA GLU A 325 1.82 26.86 -0.95
C GLU A 325 1.60 25.36 -0.66
N PRO A 326 0.78 24.67 -1.47
CA PRO A 326 0.52 23.25 -1.30
C PRO A 326 1.83 22.47 -1.42
N MET A 327 1.90 21.32 -0.74
CA MET A 327 3.08 20.48 -0.80
C MET A 327 3.46 20.16 -2.25
N THR A 328 4.71 20.46 -2.61
CA THR A 328 5.24 20.18 -3.94
C THR A 328 5.71 18.72 -4.04
N VAL A 329 5.92 18.25 -5.27
CA VAL A 329 6.54 16.94 -5.51
C VAL A 329 7.94 16.87 -4.90
N GLU A 330 8.72 17.95 -4.96
CA GLU A 330 10.05 18.00 -4.38
C GLU A 330 10.00 17.91 -2.84
N ASP A 331 9.08 18.62 -2.20
CA ASP A 331 8.88 18.54 -0.75
C ASP A 331 8.44 17.14 -0.31
N HIS A 332 7.57 16.49 -1.08
CA HIS A 332 7.19 15.10 -0.87
C HIS A 332 8.43 14.18 -0.88
N PHE A 333 9.28 14.28 -1.90
CA PHE A 333 10.49 13.46 -1.98
C PHE A 333 11.48 13.76 -0.85
N ARG A 334 11.64 15.03 -0.45
CA ARG A 334 12.48 15.39 0.72
C ARG A 334 11.97 14.72 1.99
N LEU A 335 10.66 14.79 2.26
CA LEU A 335 10.01 14.18 3.42
C LEU A 335 10.15 12.64 3.41
N VAL A 336 9.87 11.99 2.29
CA VAL A 336 9.94 10.53 2.16
C VAL A 336 11.39 10.05 2.26
N ASN A 337 12.33 10.68 1.56
CA ASN A 337 13.75 10.28 1.59
C ASN A 337 14.36 10.45 3.00
N HIS A 338 13.96 11.47 3.75
CA HIS A 338 14.40 11.64 5.13
C HIS A 338 14.00 10.45 6.02
N GLN A 339 12.77 9.95 5.86
CA GLN A 339 12.28 8.78 6.59
C GLN A 339 12.94 7.48 6.09
N LEU A 340 13.07 7.28 4.77
CA LEU A 340 13.65 6.07 4.21
C LEU A 340 15.13 5.89 4.58
N ARG A 341 15.91 6.96 4.71
CA ARG A 341 17.31 6.91 5.20
C ARG A 341 17.39 6.37 6.62
N GLN A 342 16.50 6.83 7.51
CA GLN A 342 16.43 6.35 8.88
C GLN A 342 15.93 4.90 8.93
N LEU A 343 14.92 4.56 8.13
CA LEU A 343 14.38 3.21 8.02
C LEU A 343 15.45 2.20 7.58
N ARG A 344 16.30 2.56 6.61
CA ARG A 344 17.44 1.74 6.18
C ARG A 344 18.38 1.42 7.34
N ASN A 345 18.75 2.43 8.13
CA ASN A 345 19.64 2.24 9.29
C ASN A 345 18.94 1.42 10.41
N ALA A 346 17.64 1.63 10.63
CA ALA A 346 16.84 0.86 11.59
C ALA A 346 16.74 -0.61 11.21
N LEU A 347 16.56 -0.90 9.92
CA LEU A 347 16.51 -2.26 9.39
C LEU A 347 17.87 -2.95 9.56
N ALA A 348 18.97 -2.27 9.23
CA ALA A 348 20.31 -2.79 9.43
C ALA A 348 20.61 -3.10 10.91
N LEU A 349 20.16 -2.21 11.81
CA LEU A 349 20.31 -2.43 13.25
C LEU A 349 19.47 -3.63 13.73
N ALA A 350 18.23 -3.75 13.25
CA ALA A 350 17.37 -4.88 13.57
C ALA A 350 17.99 -6.20 13.10
N GLN A 351 18.52 -6.24 11.87
CA GLN A 351 19.23 -7.41 11.33
C GLN A 351 20.47 -7.76 12.14
N ALA A 352 21.31 -6.78 12.50
CA ALA A 352 22.51 -6.99 13.30
C ALA A 352 22.20 -7.54 14.71
N LEU A 353 21.01 -7.28 15.24
CA LEU A 353 20.54 -7.79 16.53
C LEU A 353 19.66 -9.06 16.41
N GLY A 354 19.46 -9.60 15.20
CA GLY A 354 18.58 -10.75 14.96
C GLY A 354 17.12 -10.48 15.34
N ARG A 355 16.63 -9.27 15.05
CA ARG A 355 15.27 -8.79 15.36
C ARG A 355 14.53 -8.41 14.08
N VAL A 356 13.20 -8.52 14.14
CA VAL A 356 12.30 -7.99 13.11
C VAL A 356 12.01 -6.51 13.40
N LEU A 357 12.09 -5.65 12.39
CA LEU A 357 11.82 -4.23 12.55
C LEU A 357 10.31 -3.97 12.55
N ILE A 358 9.80 -3.28 13.56
CA ILE A 358 8.48 -2.67 13.51
C ILE A 358 8.61 -1.37 12.72
N LEU A 359 7.92 -1.27 11.59
CA LEU A 359 7.91 -0.05 10.80
C LEU A 359 7.46 1.14 11.65
N PRO A 360 8.15 2.29 11.57
CA PRO A 360 7.60 3.52 12.13
C PRO A 360 6.36 3.93 11.32
N ARG A 361 5.51 4.76 11.92
CA ARG A 361 4.43 5.43 11.17
C ARG A 361 5.05 6.30 10.10
N LEU A 362 4.79 6.00 8.84
CA LEU A 362 5.29 6.77 7.71
C LEU A 362 4.37 7.95 7.45
N VAL A 363 4.93 9.06 6.99
CA VAL A 363 4.20 10.25 6.58
C VAL A 363 4.48 10.51 5.10
N CYS A 364 3.42 10.66 4.31
CA CYS A 364 3.52 10.97 2.89
C CYS A 364 2.89 12.32 2.61
N GLY A 365 3.60 13.08 1.79
CA GLY A 365 3.18 14.41 1.42
C GLY A 365 2.00 14.50 0.47
N LEU A 366 1.93 13.50 -0.40
CA LEU A 366 1.02 13.38 -1.52
C LEU A 366 0.54 11.93 -1.53
N ASP A 367 -0.61 11.73 -2.14
CA ASP A 367 -1.17 10.41 -2.42
C ASP A 367 -0.34 9.69 -3.49
N ARG A 368 -0.53 8.38 -3.64
CA ARG A 368 0.09 7.60 -4.73
C ARG A 368 -0.97 7.24 -5.76
N TRP A 369 -0.62 7.29 -7.05
CA TRP A 369 -1.50 6.84 -8.13
C TRP A 369 -0.67 6.40 -9.35
N TRP A 370 -1.28 5.62 -10.26
CA TRP A 370 -0.63 5.13 -11.47
C TRP A 370 -0.54 6.16 -12.61
N ALA A 371 -1.08 7.36 -12.40
CA ALA A 371 -1.05 8.45 -13.37
C ALA A 371 -0.71 9.78 -12.67
N PRO A 372 -0.24 10.80 -13.42
CA PRO A 372 0.07 12.10 -12.84
C PRO A 372 -1.14 12.75 -12.15
N HIS A 373 -0.92 13.38 -11.00
CA HIS A 373 -1.96 14.07 -10.23
C HIS A 373 -1.39 15.26 -9.46
N LYS A 374 -2.28 16.10 -8.93
CA LYS A 374 -1.93 17.34 -8.20
C LYS A 374 -1.87 17.14 -6.67
N GLY A 375 -1.48 15.95 -6.22
CA GLY A 375 -1.40 15.59 -4.81
C GLY A 375 -2.39 14.53 -4.37
N ASN A 376 -3.68 14.66 -4.67
CA ASN A 376 -4.69 13.63 -4.40
C ASN A 376 -5.03 12.82 -5.66
N ILE A 377 -5.45 11.57 -5.49
CA ILE A 377 -6.11 10.82 -6.58
C ILE A 377 -7.37 11.58 -7.02
N PRO A 378 -7.62 11.76 -8.33
CA PRO A 378 -8.83 12.43 -8.80
C PRO A 378 -10.11 11.80 -8.23
N GLY A 379 -11.00 12.66 -7.72
CA GLY A 379 -12.27 12.24 -7.11
C GLY A 379 -12.18 11.81 -5.64
N ALA A 380 -10.98 11.70 -5.06
CA ALA A 380 -10.83 11.40 -3.63
C ALA A 380 -10.94 12.65 -2.74
N ASP A 381 -11.52 12.47 -1.54
CA ASP A 381 -11.56 13.44 -0.44
C ASP A 381 -10.45 13.14 0.60
N THR A 382 -9.27 12.79 0.09
CA THR A 382 -8.06 12.56 0.90
C THR A 382 -7.59 13.87 1.52
N ARG A 383 -7.30 13.86 2.83
CA ARG A 383 -6.67 14.99 3.52
C ARG A 383 -5.16 14.83 3.50
N LEU A 384 -4.46 15.78 2.89
CA LEU A 384 -2.99 15.81 2.88
C LEU A 384 -2.43 16.72 3.98
N PRO A 385 -1.23 16.43 4.49
CA PRO A 385 -0.42 15.24 4.21
C PRO A 385 -1.02 13.97 4.83
N LEU A 386 -0.68 12.81 4.27
CA LEU A 386 -1.03 11.49 4.81
C LEU A 386 -0.17 11.21 6.04
N LEU A 387 -0.71 11.46 7.23
CA LEU A 387 -0.02 11.24 8.51
C LEU A 387 0.13 9.76 8.89
N GLU A 388 -0.71 8.90 8.31
CA GLU A 388 -0.56 7.44 8.35
C GLU A 388 -0.42 6.97 6.90
N CYS A 389 0.76 7.22 6.34
CA CYS A 389 1.08 6.78 5.00
C CYS A 389 1.27 5.27 4.99
N PRO A 390 0.57 4.57 4.10
CA PRO A 390 0.75 3.14 3.99
C PRO A 390 2.12 2.76 3.45
N ALA A 391 2.69 1.67 3.95
CA ALA A 391 4.05 1.23 3.61
C ALA A 391 4.27 1.07 2.09
N ASP A 392 3.32 0.46 1.39
CA ASP A 392 3.41 0.23 -0.06
C ASP A 392 3.32 1.51 -0.90
N HIS A 393 3.07 2.70 -0.32
CA HIS A 393 3.22 3.95 -1.06
C HIS A 393 4.69 4.27 -1.34
N VAL A 394 5.61 3.89 -0.45
CA VAL A 394 7.02 4.30 -0.51
C VAL A 394 8.01 3.15 -0.36
N ILE A 395 7.52 1.94 -0.08
CA ILE A 395 8.30 0.71 0.05
C ILE A 395 7.75 -0.32 -0.94
N ASP A 396 8.63 -0.91 -1.74
CA ASP A 396 8.27 -2.02 -2.64
C ASP A 396 8.21 -3.34 -1.86
N LEU A 397 7.07 -3.59 -1.22
CA LEU A 397 6.83 -4.82 -0.45
C LEU A 397 6.78 -6.08 -1.33
N GLU A 398 6.48 -5.94 -2.62
CA GLU A 398 6.48 -7.07 -3.55
C GLU A 398 7.90 -7.53 -3.84
N ALA A 399 8.80 -6.58 -4.14
CA ALA A 399 10.21 -6.86 -4.37
C ALA A 399 10.93 -7.47 -3.16
N MET A 400 10.44 -7.22 -1.93
CA MET A 400 10.96 -7.85 -0.71
C MET A 400 10.66 -9.36 -0.63
N GLY A 401 9.64 -9.85 -1.34
CA GLY A 401 9.24 -11.26 -1.34
C GLY A 401 8.54 -11.71 -0.07
N LYS A 402 9.22 -11.69 1.08
CA LYS A 402 8.68 -12.05 2.42
C LYS A 402 8.88 -10.91 3.42
N PRO A 403 8.10 -9.81 3.33
CA PRO A 403 8.22 -8.69 4.25
C PRO A 403 8.14 -9.12 5.72
N GLU A 404 7.32 -10.12 6.05
CA GLU A 404 7.18 -10.65 7.41
C GLU A 404 8.46 -11.29 7.98
N ALA A 405 9.49 -11.55 7.17
CA ALA A 405 10.78 -11.98 7.71
C ALA A 405 11.58 -10.79 8.31
N LEU A 406 11.28 -9.58 7.87
CA LEU A 406 12.08 -8.37 8.14
C LEU A 406 11.29 -7.28 8.86
N LEU A 407 9.99 -7.21 8.60
CA LEU A 407 9.11 -6.11 8.97
C LEU A 407 7.89 -6.61 9.75
N ARG A 408 7.41 -5.74 10.65
CA ARG A 408 6.07 -5.73 11.21
C ARG A 408 5.43 -4.39 10.94
N GLU A 409 4.11 -4.40 10.83
CA GLU A 409 3.30 -3.20 10.65
C GLU A 409 3.42 -2.29 11.87
N HIS A 410 3.36 -0.97 11.66
CA HIS A 410 3.49 0.00 12.75
C HIS A 410 2.42 -0.16 13.85
N SER A 411 1.29 -0.76 13.51
CA SER A 411 0.15 -0.98 14.39
C SER A 411 0.29 -2.24 15.26
N ILE A 412 1.32 -3.08 15.05
CA ILE A 412 1.42 -4.38 15.74
C ILE A 412 1.38 -4.25 17.27
N LEU A 413 1.98 -3.22 17.85
CA LEU A 413 1.98 -2.99 19.30
C LEU A 413 0.61 -2.56 19.85
N CYS A 414 -0.35 -2.25 18.97
CA CYS A 414 -1.74 -2.01 19.34
C CYS A 414 -2.63 -3.24 19.06
N ASN A 415 -2.07 -4.32 18.51
CA ASN A 415 -2.82 -5.50 18.15
C ASN A 415 -3.21 -6.29 19.41
N PRO A 416 -4.51 -6.61 19.62
CA PRO A 416 -4.97 -7.32 20.81
C PRO A 416 -4.40 -8.74 20.95
N ARG A 417 -3.83 -9.31 19.88
CA ARG A 417 -3.18 -10.63 19.89
C ARG A 417 -1.73 -10.59 20.39
N MET A 418 -1.16 -9.40 20.62
CA MET A 418 0.18 -9.28 21.18
C MET A 418 0.23 -9.78 22.63
N PRO A 419 1.27 -10.56 23.02
CA PRO A 419 1.47 -10.94 24.41
C PRO A 419 1.61 -9.72 25.32
N ALA A 420 0.87 -9.69 26.43
CA ALA A 420 0.91 -8.58 27.39
C ALA A 420 2.32 -8.29 27.94
N ALA A 421 3.18 -9.31 28.04
CA ALA A 421 4.58 -9.14 28.44
C ALA A 421 5.36 -8.28 27.43
N ALA A 422 5.24 -8.57 26.13
CA ALA A 422 5.89 -7.82 25.07
C ALA A 422 5.44 -6.35 25.02
N LEU A 423 4.16 -6.08 25.29
CA LEU A 423 3.62 -4.72 25.37
C LEU A 423 4.19 -3.93 26.56
N ARG A 424 4.36 -4.56 27.72
CA ARG A 424 4.98 -3.92 28.89
C ARG A 424 6.44 -3.58 28.62
N GLU A 425 7.20 -4.50 28.04
CA GLU A 425 8.60 -4.25 27.66
C GLU A 425 8.73 -3.07 26.70
N ALA A 426 7.89 -3.04 25.65
CA ALA A 426 7.85 -1.94 24.68
C ALA A 426 7.57 -0.56 25.31
N ALA A 427 6.81 -0.52 26.41
CA ALA A 427 6.47 0.71 27.12
C ALA A 427 7.62 1.24 28.00
N HIS A 428 8.43 0.34 28.58
CA HIS A 428 9.41 0.68 29.62
C HIS A 428 10.85 0.72 29.12
N GLU A 429 11.21 -0.05 28.10
CA GLU A 429 12.59 -0.16 27.62
C GLU A 429 12.89 0.83 26.48
N ARG A 430 13.16 2.10 26.81
CA ARG A 430 13.63 3.10 25.84
C ARG A 430 15.13 3.30 25.95
N LEU A 431 15.83 3.02 24.84
CA LEU A 431 17.26 3.25 24.74
C LEU A 431 17.55 4.39 23.76
N PRO A 432 18.11 5.52 24.23
CA PRO A 432 18.74 6.44 23.31
C PRO A 432 19.97 5.76 22.72
N VAL A 433 20.00 5.61 21.39
CA VAL A 433 21.20 5.16 20.71
C VAL A 433 22.22 6.29 20.80
N ARG A 434 23.07 6.23 21.82
CA ARG A 434 24.21 7.13 21.96
C ARG A 434 25.40 6.46 21.30
N LEU A 435 25.76 6.92 20.12
CA LEU A 435 27.07 6.63 19.55
C LEU A 435 28.13 7.11 20.56
N PRO A 436 29.11 6.26 20.94
CA PRO A 436 30.22 6.70 21.78
C PRO A 436 30.87 7.93 21.14
N GLY A 437 31.03 8.99 21.93
CA GLY A 437 31.37 10.35 21.52
C GLY A 437 32.19 10.46 20.24
N VAL A 438 31.51 10.75 19.14
CA VAL A 438 32.15 11.36 17.97
C VAL A 438 31.78 12.84 18.04
N GLY A 439 32.57 13.60 18.81
CA GLY A 439 32.43 15.05 18.87
C GLY A 439 32.83 15.64 17.53
N TRP A 440 31.85 16.00 16.71
CA TRP A 440 32.06 16.90 15.58
C TRP A 440 31.33 18.20 15.91
N THR A 441 32.08 19.17 16.42
CA THR A 441 31.71 20.58 16.29
C THR A 441 31.83 20.93 14.81
N PHE A 442 30.71 21.12 14.11
CA PHE A 442 30.75 21.94 12.90
C PHE A 442 31.17 23.34 13.35
N GLY A 443 32.43 23.70 13.12
CA GLY A 443 32.90 25.05 13.31
C GLY A 443 32.09 25.96 12.40
N SER A 444 31.14 26.70 12.98
CA SER A 444 30.70 27.96 12.43
C SER A 444 31.94 28.83 12.30
N GLY A 445 32.40 29.07 11.07
CA GLY A 445 33.52 29.95 10.80
C GLY A 445 33.21 31.35 11.34
N GLU A 446 33.89 31.72 12.43
CA GLU A 446 34.00 33.10 12.85
C GLU A 446 34.82 33.88 11.81
N GLU A 447 34.28 35.01 11.40
CA GLU A 447 34.95 36.01 10.58
C GLU A 447 36.20 36.54 11.30
N GLY A 448 37.37 36.10 10.86
CA GLY A 448 38.67 36.63 11.27
C GLY A 448 39.17 37.69 10.31
N ASN A 449 39.00 38.95 10.70
CA ASN A 449 39.55 40.14 10.06
C ASN A 449 41.10 40.13 10.09
N GLY A 450 41.76 40.43 8.97
CA GLY A 450 43.22 40.58 8.91
C GLY A 450 43.75 40.81 7.50
N GLY A 451 43.89 42.08 7.11
CA GLY A 451 44.49 42.48 5.84
C GLY A 451 46.03 42.50 5.88
N THR A 452 46.66 42.40 4.69
CA THR A 452 47.71 43.32 4.19
C THR A 452 48.17 42.95 2.76
N SER A 453 48.05 43.94 1.85
CA SER A 453 48.95 44.36 0.75
C SER A 453 49.80 43.38 -0.07
N GLY A 454 49.74 43.53 -1.41
CA GLY A 454 50.84 43.25 -2.34
C GLY A 454 50.38 43.09 -3.80
N GLY A 455 50.68 44.05 -4.67
CA GLY A 455 50.28 44.04 -6.09
C GLY A 455 51.22 43.25 -7.01
N GLY A 456 50.75 42.97 -8.22
CA GLY A 456 51.56 42.41 -9.32
C GLY A 456 50.72 41.82 -10.45
N SER A 457 50.75 42.48 -11.61
CA SER A 457 50.14 42.05 -12.87
C SER A 457 51.08 41.13 -13.64
N SER A 458 50.59 40.01 -14.18
CA SER A 458 50.77 39.61 -15.59
C SER A 458 50.18 38.22 -15.87
N ASN A 459 49.73 38.04 -17.11
CA ASN A 459 49.28 36.80 -17.75
C ASN A 459 50.08 35.55 -17.36
N ASP A 460 49.42 34.39 -17.32
CA ASP A 460 49.62 33.33 -18.31
C ASP A 460 48.63 32.19 -18.06
N GLY A 461 48.09 31.66 -19.15
CA GLY A 461 47.20 30.50 -19.15
C GLY A 461 48.01 29.23 -18.94
N GLU A 462 47.57 28.41 -17.97
CA GLU A 462 47.81 26.98 -17.74
C GLU A 462 47.71 26.75 -16.22
N GLY A 463 46.59 26.15 -15.76
CA GLY A 463 46.45 25.82 -14.34
C GLY A 463 45.03 25.81 -13.77
N MET A 464 44.04 25.30 -14.52
CA MET A 464 42.68 25.10 -14.00
C MET A 464 42.38 23.62 -13.64
N ALA A 465 43.32 22.71 -13.89
CA ALA A 465 43.20 21.28 -13.51
C ALA A 465 43.81 20.95 -12.14
N THR A 466 44.55 21.87 -11.50
CA THR A 466 45.28 21.61 -10.25
C THR A 466 44.61 22.14 -8.99
N ARG A 467 43.46 22.83 -9.09
CA ARG A 467 42.77 23.42 -7.91
C ARG A 467 41.60 22.61 -7.36
N ILE A 468 41.12 21.59 -8.08
CA ILE A 468 40.05 20.71 -7.58
C ILE A 468 40.64 19.59 -6.70
N SER A 469 41.81 19.07 -7.07
CA SER A 469 42.58 18.12 -6.24
C SER A 469 43.03 18.73 -4.91
N ASP A 470 43.43 20.02 -4.90
CA ASP A 470 43.83 20.71 -3.65
C ASP A 470 42.64 21.17 -2.78
N LEU A 471 41.44 21.35 -3.35
CA LEU A 471 40.22 21.62 -2.59
C LEU A 471 39.58 20.35 -2.01
N LEU A 472 39.79 19.20 -2.65
CA LEU A 472 39.41 17.89 -2.13
C LEU A 472 40.39 17.36 -1.05
N TYR A 473 41.55 18.01 -0.88
CA TYR A 473 42.56 17.68 0.13
C TYR A 473 42.39 18.40 1.48
N ARG A 474 41.17 18.82 1.83
CA ARG A 474 40.79 19.25 3.19
C ARG A 474 39.87 18.26 3.92
N GLN A 475 39.74 17.05 3.39
CA GLN A 475 39.30 15.88 4.13
C GLN A 475 40.53 14.99 4.30
N GLY A 476 40.71 14.38 5.48
CA GLY A 476 41.96 13.73 5.89
C GLY A 476 42.56 12.76 4.87
N THR A 477 43.84 12.43 5.03
CA THR A 477 44.53 11.46 4.18
C THR A 477 43.75 10.13 4.11
N HIS A 478 43.90 9.38 3.02
CA HIS A 478 43.22 8.08 2.84
C HIS A 478 43.39 7.15 4.06
N ASP A 479 44.56 7.17 4.69
CA ASP A 479 44.86 6.42 5.91
C ASP A 479 44.10 6.93 7.13
N GLU A 480 43.89 8.25 7.26
CA GLU A 480 43.07 8.85 8.32
C GLU A 480 41.58 8.50 8.15
N LEU A 481 41.06 8.57 6.92
CA LEU A 481 39.67 8.17 6.62
C LEU A 481 39.45 6.68 6.88
N TYR A 482 40.42 5.83 6.52
CA TYR A 482 40.40 4.40 6.79
C TYR A 482 40.43 4.11 8.31
N ALA A 483 41.34 4.75 9.05
CA ALA A 483 41.44 4.61 10.50
C ALA A 483 40.15 5.06 11.22
N GLN A 484 39.54 6.15 10.75
CA GLN A 484 38.25 6.63 11.26
C GLN A 484 37.13 5.62 11.01
N ALA A 485 37.09 5.01 9.82
CA ALA A 485 36.12 3.96 9.51
C ALA A 485 36.29 2.73 10.41
N GLN A 486 37.53 2.29 10.66
CA GLN A 486 37.82 1.18 11.56
C GLN A 486 37.40 1.48 13.01
N HIS A 487 37.69 2.69 13.50
CA HIS A 487 37.28 3.11 14.84
C HIS A 487 35.75 3.12 14.99
N ARG A 488 35.02 3.62 13.98
CA ARG A 488 33.54 3.58 13.96
C ARG A 488 33.01 2.15 14.03
N ARG A 489 33.54 1.24 13.22
CA ARG A 489 33.14 -0.17 13.21
C ARG A 489 33.36 -0.84 14.57
N LEU A 490 34.51 -0.61 15.20
CA LEU A 490 34.78 -1.16 16.53
C LEU A 490 33.80 -0.61 17.58
N ALA A 491 33.47 0.69 17.52
CA ALA A 491 32.48 1.29 18.41
C ALA A 491 31.08 0.69 18.21
N VAL A 492 30.67 0.47 16.95
CA VAL A 492 29.39 -0.18 16.62
C VAL A 492 29.37 -1.63 17.09
N ALA A 493 30.44 -2.41 16.88
CA ALA A 493 30.52 -3.79 17.36
C ALA A 493 30.40 -3.87 18.89
N LYS A 494 31.06 -2.95 19.63
CA LYS A 494 30.91 -2.85 21.10
C LYS A 494 29.48 -2.49 21.52
N LEU A 495 28.83 -1.60 20.79
CA LEU A 495 27.43 -1.24 21.03
C LEU A 495 26.51 -2.45 20.83
N LEU A 496 26.64 -3.16 19.70
CA LEU A 496 25.84 -4.34 19.39
C LEU A 496 26.02 -5.44 20.44
N GLY A 497 27.26 -5.74 20.84
CA GLY A 497 27.52 -6.74 21.87
C GLY A 497 26.89 -6.38 23.23
N ARG A 498 26.93 -5.09 23.61
CA ARG A 498 26.24 -4.62 24.83
C ARG A 498 24.72 -4.75 24.72
N LEU A 499 24.15 -4.34 23.58
CA LEU A 499 22.71 -4.42 23.36
C LEU A 499 22.21 -5.86 23.36
N ASP A 500 22.92 -6.77 22.69
CA ASP A 500 22.54 -8.17 22.65
C ASP A 500 22.65 -8.81 24.04
N GLN A 501 23.72 -8.54 24.78
CA GLN A 501 23.88 -9.07 26.14
C GLN A 501 22.82 -8.53 27.11
N GLN A 502 22.57 -7.22 27.10
CA GLN A 502 21.65 -6.58 28.04
C GLN A 502 20.18 -6.87 27.72
N TYR A 503 19.84 -6.99 26.43
CA TYR A 503 18.47 -7.12 25.95
C TYR A 503 18.22 -8.45 25.21
N ALA A 504 19.00 -9.49 25.53
CA ALA A 504 18.86 -10.83 24.93
C ALA A 504 17.41 -11.35 25.04
N LYS A 505 16.80 -11.17 26.22
CA LYS A 505 15.49 -11.72 26.56
C LYS A 505 14.32 -10.78 26.27
N THR A 506 14.57 -9.53 25.92
CA THR A 506 13.52 -8.55 25.60
C THR A 506 12.85 -8.92 24.28
N ALA A 507 11.53 -9.10 24.30
CA ALA A 507 10.70 -9.31 23.13
C ALA A 507 10.68 -8.07 22.24
N VAL A 508 10.44 -6.87 22.80
CA VAL A 508 10.39 -5.60 22.03
C VAL A 508 11.44 -4.61 22.53
N LEU A 509 12.47 -4.37 21.73
CA LEU A 509 13.50 -3.37 22.02
C LEU A 509 13.11 -2.02 21.39
N LYS A 510 12.87 -0.97 22.19
CA LYS A 510 12.60 0.37 21.65
C LYS A 510 13.85 1.25 21.63
N VAL A 511 14.20 1.73 20.44
CA VAL A 511 15.34 2.60 20.19
C VAL A 511 14.91 3.96 19.66
N SER A 512 15.65 5.01 20.03
CA SER A 512 15.44 6.36 19.52
C SER A 512 16.76 7.11 19.34
N GLY A 513 16.71 8.18 18.54
CA GLY A 513 17.87 9.02 18.23
C GLY A 513 18.61 8.61 16.96
N PRO A 514 19.76 9.24 16.70
CA PRO A 514 20.55 8.97 15.50
C PRO A 514 21.08 7.53 15.52
N LEU A 515 20.77 6.79 14.46
CA LEU A 515 21.23 5.42 14.28
C LEU A 515 22.62 5.40 13.61
N PRO A 516 23.46 4.39 13.90
CA PRO A 516 24.69 4.17 13.15
C PRO A 516 24.41 4.01 11.65
N ASP A 517 25.39 4.33 10.82
CA ASP A 517 25.28 4.08 9.38
C ASP A 517 25.14 2.57 9.13
N TYR A 518 24.21 2.19 8.25
CA TYR A 518 23.98 0.79 7.89
C TYR A 518 25.24 0.04 7.43
N ARG A 519 26.21 0.74 6.81
CA ARG A 519 27.49 0.18 6.34
C ARG A 519 28.36 -0.31 7.50
N ASP A 520 28.31 0.40 8.63
CA ASP A 520 29.04 0.03 9.84
C ASP A 520 28.32 -1.11 10.61
N LEU A 521 27.00 -1.24 10.44
CA LEU A 521 26.17 -2.27 11.09
C LEU A 521 26.26 -3.64 10.39
N LEU A 522 26.28 -3.66 9.05
CA LEU A 522 26.24 -4.89 8.26
C LEU A 522 27.62 -5.40 7.83
N GLY A 523 28.71 -4.74 8.26
CA GLY A 523 30.07 -5.24 8.10
C GLY A 523 30.56 -5.31 6.64
N GLY A 524 30.30 -4.29 5.83
CA GLY A 524 30.82 -4.27 4.46
C GLY A 524 32.36 -4.22 4.44
N GLU A 525 33.03 -5.25 3.93
CA GLU A 525 34.32 -5.06 3.27
C GLU A 525 34.10 -3.97 2.22
N GLY A 526 34.71 -2.81 2.43
CA GLY A 526 34.67 -1.76 1.43
C GLY A 526 35.35 -2.30 0.19
N ARG A 527 34.64 -2.30 -0.95
CA ARG A 527 35.31 -2.03 -2.22
C ARG A 527 36.00 -0.68 -2.03
N SER A 528 37.29 -0.75 -1.69
CA SER A 528 38.22 0.35 -1.85
C SER A 528 38.38 0.58 -3.35
N GLY A 529 38.00 1.76 -3.82
CA GLY A 529 38.08 2.16 -5.22
C GLY A 529 36.74 2.69 -5.70
N ASP A 530 36.72 3.97 -6.03
CA ASP A 530 35.65 4.68 -6.75
C ASP A 530 34.47 5.14 -5.89
N ALA A 531 34.77 6.00 -4.91
CA ALA A 531 33.84 7.04 -4.48
C ALA A 531 34.26 8.35 -5.13
N GLU A 532 33.95 8.51 -6.42
CA GLU A 532 33.72 9.84 -6.97
C GLU A 532 32.30 10.27 -6.58
N ASP A 533 32.17 11.54 -6.23
CA ASP A 533 30.92 12.25 -5.97
C ASP A 533 29.84 11.93 -7.02
N GLU A 534 28.76 11.32 -6.57
CA GLU A 534 27.43 11.52 -7.17
C GLU A 534 26.44 11.83 -6.04
N ASP A 535 26.50 13.08 -5.56
CA ASP A 535 25.32 13.75 -5.03
C ASP A 535 24.73 14.62 -6.16
N ALA A 536 23.40 14.55 -6.30
CA ALA A 536 22.52 15.26 -7.24
C ALA A 536 22.20 14.53 -8.56
N ASP A 537 20.91 14.23 -8.73
CA ASP A 537 20.24 13.72 -9.93
C ASP A 537 20.53 12.27 -10.36
N THR A 538 19.89 11.30 -9.70
CA THR A 538 19.36 10.15 -10.47
C THR A 538 18.10 9.55 -9.87
N VAL A 539 17.01 9.77 -10.61
CA VAL A 539 15.81 8.94 -10.67
C VAL A 539 16.19 7.46 -10.59
N VAL A 540 15.51 6.70 -9.74
CA VAL A 540 15.51 5.24 -9.75
C VAL A 540 15.07 4.77 -11.15
N ARG A 541 16.02 4.52 -12.05
CA ARG A 541 15.80 3.79 -13.30
C ARG A 541 16.20 2.35 -13.09
N ALA A 542 15.17 1.50 -13.01
CA ALA A 542 15.29 0.08 -13.18
C ALA A 542 15.93 -0.24 -14.54
N HIS A 543 17.06 -0.96 -14.53
CA HIS A 543 17.51 -1.69 -15.72
C HIS A 543 17.13 -3.16 -15.55
N ALA A 544 16.05 -3.52 -16.23
CA ALA A 544 15.73 -4.90 -16.55
C ALA A 544 16.80 -5.45 -17.50
N VAL A 545 17.43 -6.56 -17.12
CA VAL A 545 18.23 -7.39 -18.00
C VAL A 545 17.28 -8.01 -19.03
N ARG A 546 17.27 -7.47 -20.26
CA ARG A 546 16.71 -8.16 -21.42
C ARG A 546 17.78 -9.07 -22.00
N ALA A 547 17.61 -10.38 -21.80
CA ALA A 547 18.31 -11.38 -22.59
C ALA A 547 17.81 -11.34 -24.06
N PRO A 548 18.67 -11.33 -25.08
CA PRO A 548 18.25 -11.54 -26.45
C PRO A 548 18.15 -13.04 -26.74
N LEU A 549 16.93 -13.52 -26.92
CA LEU A 549 16.66 -14.77 -27.63
C LEU A 549 15.58 -14.51 -28.68
N ARG A 550 15.98 -14.34 -29.95
CA ARG A 550 15.21 -14.80 -31.12
C ARG A 550 16.15 -15.14 -32.26
N GLY A 551 16.25 -16.45 -32.55
CA GLY A 551 16.39 -16.95 -33.91
C GLY A 551 15.01 -17.28 -34.49
N SER A 552 14.93 -17.22 -35.82
CA SER A 552 13.92 -17.74 -36.75
C SER A 552 12.50 -17.14 -36.79
N ALA A 553 12.23 -16.39 -37.86
CA ALA A 553 11.12 -16.60 -38.80
C ALA A 553 11.73 -16.31 -40.19
N LEU A 554 12.11 -17.31 -41.00
CA LEU A 554 11.27 -17.93 -42.03
C LEU A 554 10.34 -16.94 -42.74
N ALA A 555 10.78 -16.58 -43.95
CA ALA A 555 9.90 -16.34 -45.08
C ALA A 555 9.28 -17.69 -45.51
N GLY A 556 8.01 -17.67 -45.92
CA GLY A 556 7.25 -18.82 -46.38
C GLY A 556 5.85 -18.85 -45.81
#